data_AF-A0AAD1TZL1-F1
#
_entry.id   AF-A0AAD1TZL1-F1
#
_cell.length_a   1.000
_cell.length_b   1.000
_cell.length_c   1.000
_cell.angle_alpha   90.00
_cell.angle_beta   90.00
_cell.angle_gamma   90.00
#
_symmetry.space_group_name_H-M   'P 1'
#
loop_
_entity.id
_entity.type
_entity.pdbx_description
1 polymer ?
#
loop_
_entity_poly.entity_id
_entity_poly.type
_entity_poly.pdbx_seq_one_letter_code
_entity_poly.pdbx_strand_id
1 'polypeptide(L)'
;MDRLIHEMSYLFTKKRFMELQESARDIAISHSDYPECFGVIADAIDEFLEATPEDEWREREKIFMHYVVMRALSLLGNGDRVTDIQWTHPGWFGTAEKGDTIQ
;
A
#
# COMPACT_ATOMS: atom_id res chain seq x y z
N MET A 1 -4.99 10.84 5.16
CA MET A 1 -4.36 9.52 4.95
C MET A 1 -3.05 9.64 4.20
N ASP A 2 -2.95 10.51 3.19
CA ASP A 2 -1.78 10.66 2.32
C ASP A 2 -0.48 10.90 3.07
N ARG A 3 -0.46 11.82 4.05
CA ARG A 3 0.72 12.05 4.90
C ARG A 3 1.17 10.79 5.65
N LEU A 4 0.24 10.00 6.17
CA LEU A 4 0.60 8.80 6.95
C LEU A 4 1.16 7.70 6.04
N ILE A 5 0.51 7.45 4.91
CA ILE A 5 0.99 6.49 3.90
C ILE A 5 2.37 6.93 3.37
N HIS A 6 2.57 8.24 3.21
CA HIS A 6 3.86 8.81 2.85
C HIS A 6 4.94 8.54 3.90
N GLU A 7 4.67 8.75 5.20
CA GLU A 7 5.62 8.41 6.27
C GLU A 7 5.88 6.89 6.35
N MET A 8 4.86 6.07 6.12
CA MET A 8 5.02 4.61 6.09
C MET A 8 5.86 4.13 4.88
N SER A 9 5.98 4.94 3.82
CA SER A 9 6.82 4.61 2.67
C SER A 9 8.30 4.44 3.03
N TYR A 10 8.74 5.02 4.16
CA TYR A 10 10.09 4.86 4.71
C TYR A 10 10.39 3.44 5.21
N LEU A 11 9.37 2.61 5.43
CA LEU A 11 9.53 1.24 5.91
C LEU A 11 9.88 0.25 4.80
N PHE A 12 9.79 0.66 3.54
CA PHE A 12 9.87 -0.24 2.39
C PHE A 12 10.88 0.27 1.35
N THR A 13 11.44 -0.66 0.58
CA THR A 13 12.10 -0.29 -0.68
C THR A 13 11.08 0.34 -1.62
N LYS A 14 11.52 1.20 -2.55
CA LYS A 14 10.63 1.79 -3.55
C LYS A 14 9.84 0.73 -4.31
N LYS A 15 10.50 -0.35 -4.73
CA LYS A 15 9.88 -1.47 -5.43
C LYS A 15 8.75 -2.08 -4.59
N ARG A 16 9.02 -2.45 -3.34
CA ARG A 16 8.03 -3.09 -2.47
C ARG A 16 6.88 -2.13 -2.11
N PHE A 17 7.17 -0.85 -1.88
CA PHE A 17 6.15 0.18 -1.68
C PHE A 17 5.18 0.28 -2.86
N MET A 18 5.71 0.31 -4.09
CA MET A 18 4.88 0.38 -5.30
C MET A 18 4.05 -0.89 -5.48
N GLU A 19 4.62 -2.08 -5.26
CA GLU A 19 3.90 -3.37 -5.33
C GLU A 19 2.75 -3.43 -4.31
N LEU A 20 3.00 -3.03 -3.06
CA LEU A 20 1.99 -3.02 -2.01
C LEU A 20 0.88 -2.01 -2.30
N GLN A 21 1.24 -0.82 -2.80
CA GLN A 21 0.27 0.22 -3.15
C GLN A 21 -0.61 -0.19 -4.33
N GLU A 22 -0.02 -0.74 -5.37
CA GLU A 22 -0.74 -1.27 -6.54
C GLU A 22 -1.71 -2.38 -6.12
N SER A 23 -1.21 -3.37 -5.37
CA SER A 23 -2.03 -4.51 -4.93
C SER A 23 -3.18 -4.06 -4.01
N ALA A 24 -2.90 -3.15 -3.07
CA ALA A 24 -3.94 -2.59 -2.20
C ALA A 24 -5.00 -1.81 -2.98
N ARG A 25 -4.61 -1.01 -3.98
CA ARG A 25 -5.54 -0.30 -4.85
C ARG A 25 -6.43 -1.27 -5.62
N ASP A 26 -5.84 -2.31 -6.20
CA ASP A 26 -6.57 -3.28 -7.01
C ASP A 26 -7.54 -4.11 -6.14
N ILE A 27 -7.14 -4.45 -4.91
CA ILE A 27 -8.02 -5.05 -3.90
C ILE A 27 -9.19 -4.12 -3.59
N ALA A 28 -8.93 -2.83 -3.33
CA ALA A 28 -9.97 -1.86 -3.00
C ALA A 28 -10.99 -1.71 -4.14
N ILE A 29 -10.53 -1.57 -5.39
CA ILE A 29 -11.40 -1.43 -6.57
C ILE A 29 -12.20 -2.70 -6.82
N SER A 30 -11.56 -3.87 -6.73
CA SER A 30 -12.22 -5.14 -7.05
C SER A 30 -13.28 -5.54 -6.02
N HIS A 31 -13.18 -5.01 -4.80
CA HIS A 31 -14.03 -5.39 -3.68
C HIS A 31 -14.90 -4.26 -3.11
N SER A 32 -14.84 -3.04 -3.66
CA SER A 32 -15.62 -1.89 -3.14
C SER A 32 -17.13 -2.07 -3.24
N ASP A 33 -17.60 -2.86 -4.21
CA ASP A 33 -19.02 -2.98 -4.53
C ASP A 33 -19.73 -4.07 -3.70
N TYR A 34 -19.00 -4.82 -2.88
CA TYR A 34 -19.60 -5.82 -1.99
C TYR A 34 -20.31 -5.14 -0.80
N PRO A 35 -21.49 -5.62 -0.38
CA PRO A 35 -22.19 -5.10 0.80
C PRO A 35 -21.36 -5.18 2.10
N GLU A 36 -20.47 -6.16 2.21
CA GLU A 36 -19.57 -6.38 3.34
C GLU A 36 -18.09 -6.22 2.92
N CYS A 37 -17.81 -5.18 2.13
CA CYS A 37 -16.52 -4.98 1.48
C CYS A 37 -15.31 -5.04 2.44
N PHE A 38 -15.41 -4.53 3.66
CA PHE A 38 -14.28 -4.52 4.60
C PHE A 38 -13.79 -5.91 5.01
N GLY A 39 -14.70 -6.88 5.17
CA GLY A 39 -14.31 -8.26 5.51
C GLY A 39 -13.53 -8.90 4.38
N VAL A 40 -14.10 -8.85 3.16
CA VAL A 40 -13.49 -9.44 1.96
C VAL A 40 -12.16 -8.77 1.61
N ILE A 41 -12.05 -7.45 1.80
CA ILE A 41 -10.80 -6.72 1.61
C ILE A 41 -9.73 -7.17 2.60
N ALA A 42 -10.09 -7.38 3.88
CA ALA A 42 -9.14 -7.83 4.88
C ALA A 42 -8.60 -9.23 4.55
N ASP A 43 -9.49 -10.14 4.15
CA ASP A 43 -9.13 -11.50 3.73
C ASP A 43 -8.22 -11.47 2.48
N ALA A 44 -8.51 -10.61 1.49
CA ALA A 44 -7.70 -10.46 0.29
C ALA A 44 -6.29 -9.89 0.59
N ILE A 45 -6.17 -8.98 1.56
CA ILE A 45 -4.87 -8.49 2.03
C ILE A 45 -4.08 -9.63 2.67
N ASP A 46 -4.73 -10.43 3.51
CA ASP A 46 -4.07 -11.57 4.17
C ASP A 46 -3.59 -12.61 3.15
N GLU A 47 -4.42 -12.98 2.18
CA GLU A 47 -4.06 -13.90 1.09
C GLU A 47 -2.84 -13.39 0.31
N PHE A 48 -2.80 -12.09 -0.04
CA PHE A 48 -1.69 -11.48 -0.76
C PHE A 48 -0.37 -11.57 0.05
N LEU A 49 -0.41 -11.33 1.36
CA LEU A 49 0.78 -11.29 2.21
C LEU A 49 1.28 -12.68 2.63
N GLU A 50 0.39 -13.67 2.70
CA GLU A 50 0.74 -15.07 2.95
C GLU A 50 1.58 -15.67 1.81
N ALA A 51 1.40 -15.18 0.58
CA ALA A 51 2.18 -15.60 -0.59
C ALA A 51 3.67 -15.20 -0.51
N THR A 52 4.08 -14.34 0.43
CA THR A 52 5.46 -13.87 0.58
C THR A 52 6.17 -14.57 1.76
N PRO A 53 7.41 -15.09 1.63
CA PRO A 53 8.00 -16.03 2.60
C PRO A 53 8.59 -15.44 3.90
N GLU A 54 8.49 -14.13 4.16
CA GLU A 54 9.19 -13.48 5.28
C GLU A 54 8.23 -12.82 6.28
N ASP A 55 8.26 -13.31 7.52
CA ASP A 55 7.30 -12.98 8.59
C ASP A 55 7.61 -11.63 9.28
N GLU A 56 8.86 -11.15 9.26
CA GLU A 56 9.29 -9.99 10.07
C GLU A 56 8.64 -8.66 9.62
N TRP A 57 8.28 -8.55 8.35
CA TRP A 57 7.72 -7.32 7.76
C TRP A 57 6.22 -7.40 7.49
N ARG A 58 5.62 -8.59 7.59
CA ARG A 58 4.23 -8.87 7.23
C ARG A 58 3.24 -7.99 7.96
N GLU A 59 3.42 -7.77 9.26
CA GLU A 59 2.54 -6.90 10.05
C GLU A 59 2.60 -5.43 9.55
N ARG A 60 3.79 -4.95 9.18
CA ARG A 60 3.98 -3.58 8.67
C ARG A 60 3.33 -3.41 7.30
N GLU A 61 3.49 -4.41 6.44
CA GLU A 61 2.87 -4.45 5.11
C GLU A 61 1.34 -4.52 5.21
N LYS A 62 0.80 -5.33 6.12
CA LYS A 62 -0.64 -5.42 6.38
C LYS A 62 -1.23 -4.08 6.79
N ILE A 63 -0.62 -3.42 7.79
CA ILE A 63 -1.05 -2.10 8.24
C ILE A 63 -0.99 -1.10 7.08
N PHE A 64 0.08 -1.12 6.30
CA PHE A 64 0.25 -0.24 5.14
C PHE A 64 -0.87 -0.45 4.10
N MET A 65 -1.12 -1.69 3.70
CA MET A 65 -2.14 -2.03 2.72
C MET A 65 -3.53 -1.59 3.20
N HIS A 66 -3.86 -1.77 4.47
CA HIS A 66 -5.12 -1.25 5.02
C HIS A 66 -5.24 0.27 4.86
N TYR A 67 -4.19 1.05 5.16
CA TYR A 67 -4.25 2.50 4.96
C TYR A 67 -4.43 2.89 3.49
N VAL A 68 -3.75 2.21 2.57
CA VAL A 68 -3.90 2.46 1.11
C VAL A 68 -5.31 2.10 0.65
N VAL A 69 -5.87 0.97 1.09
CA VAL A 69 -7.25 0.60 0.77
C VAL A 69 -8.23 1.62 1.31
N MET A 70 -8.11 2.02 2.57
CA MET A 70 -9.00 3.03 3.17
C MET A 70 -8.94 4.36 2.40
N ARG A 71 -7.75 4.76 1.93
CA ARG A 71 -7.61 5.93 1.07
C ARG A 71 -8.30 5.73 -0.28
N ALA A 72 -8.08 4.59 -0.94
CA ALA A 72 -8.69 4.28 -2.23
C ALA A 72 -10.22 4.27 -2.15
N LEU A 73 -10.79 3.61 -1.14
CA LEU A 73 -12.23 3.59 -0.88
C LEU A 73 -12.78 5.00 -0.61
N SER A 74 -12.05 5.83 0.15
CA SER A 74 -12.45 7.22 0.39
C SER A 74 -12.48 8.04 -0.90
N LEU A 75 -11.53 7.85 -1.81
CA LEU A 75 -11.53 8.53 -3.10
C LEU A 75 -12.66 8.04 -4.00
N LEU A 76 -12.84 6.72 -4.11
CA LEU A 76 -13.93 6.10 -4.87
C LEU A 76 -15.31 6.59 -4.39
N GLY A 77 -15.53 6.61 -3.06
CA GLY A 77 -16.77 7.09 -2.45
C GLY A 77 -17.05 8.57 -2.70
N ASN A 78 -16.02 9.38 -2.94
CA ASN A 78 -16.15 10.78 -3.31
C ASN A 78 -16.30 11.00 -4.83
N GLY A 79 -16.21 9.94 -5.64
CA GLY A 79 -16.16 10.03 -7.11
C GLY A 79 -14.82 10.51 -7.65
N ASP A 80 -13.77 10.53 -6.81
CA ASP A 80 -12.42 10.91 -7.19
C ASP A 80 -11.67 9.74 -7.85
N ARG A 81 -10.68 10.08 -8.67
CA ARG A 81 -9.77 9.09 -9.25
C ARG A 81 -8.81 8.58 -8.16
N VAL A 82 -8.67 7.26 -8.05
CA VAL A 82 -7.62 6.67 -7.20
C VAL A 82 -6.26 6.93 -7.83
N THR A 83 -5.42 7.71 -7.13
CA THR A 83 -4.07 8.07 -7.56
C THR A 83 -3.01 7.46 -6.66
N ASP A 84 -1.82 7.23 -7.20
CA ASP A 84 -0.70 6.76 -6.40
C ASP A 84 -0.12 7.89 -5.55
N ILE A 85 0.35 7.54 -4.36
CA ILE A 85 1.16 8.34 -3.48
C ILE A 85 2.61 8.17 -3.92
N GLN A 86 3.29 9.30 -4.08
CA GLN A 86 4.71 9.35 -4.41
C GLN A 86 5.52 8.70 -3.29
N TRP A 87 6.40 7.77 -3.66
CA TRP A 87 7.46 7.31 -2.77
C TRP A 87 8.48 8.45 -2.64
N THR A 88 8.80 8.88 -1.42
CA THR A 88 9.70 10.02 -1.23
C THR A 88 10.66 9.70 -0.12
N HIS A 89 11.91 9.38 -0.47
CA HIS A 89 12.95 9.02 0.48
C HIS A 89 14.05 10.10 0.52
N PRO A 90 14.44 10.63 1.70
CA PRO A 90 15.56 11.56 1.85
C PRO A 90 16.95 10.86 1.91
N GLY A 91 17.11 9.69 1.29
CA GLY A 91 18.44 9.04 1.18
C GLY A 91 19.04 8.45 2.47
N TRP A 92 18.25 7.91 3.40
CA TRP A 92 18.79 7.08 4.49
C TRP A 92 19.38 5.74 4.00
N PHE A 93 20.52 5.33 4.55
CA PHE A 93 21.33 4.21 4.08
C PHE A 93 20.59 2.86 4.23
N GLY A 94 20.39 2.14 3.10
CA GLY A 94 20.07 0.71 3.11
C GLY A 94 18.90 0.25 2.23
N THR A 95 18.04 1.16 1.74
CA THR A 95 16.79 0.80 1.03
C THR A 95 16.70 1.32 -0.41
N ALA A 96 17.69 2.09 -0.87
CA ALA A 96 17.80 2.53 -2.26
C ALA A 96 18.45 1.42 -3.10
N GLU A 97 17.77 0.97 -4.17
CA GLU A 97 18.46 0.26 -5.25
C GLU A 97 19.52 1.19 -5.83
N LYS A 98 20.71 0.65 -6.16
CA LYS A 98 21.77 1.42 -6.81
C LYS A 98 21.22 2.07 -8.09
N GLY A 99 20.96 3.37 -8.06
CA GLY A 99 20.61 4.14 -9.26
C GLY A 99 19.35 5.00 -9.16
N ASP A 100 18.56 4.90 -8.08
CA ASP A 100 17.48 5.88 -7.87
C ASP A 100 18.09 7.24 -7.47
N THR A 101 18.21 8.15 -8.43
CA THR A 101 18.57 9.54 -8.18
C THR A 101 17.47 10.22 -7.37
N ILE A 102 17.87 10.72 -6.20
CA ILE A 102 17.12 11.65 -5.37
C ILE A 102 17.15 13.00 -6.09
N GLN A 103 15.99 13.54 -6.46
CA GLN A 103 15.84 14.94 -6.89
C GLN A 103 15.11 15.73 -5.82
#